data_AF-A0A8H7STR2-F1
#
_entry.id   AF-A0A8H7STR2-F1
#
_cell.length_a   1.000
_cell.length_b   1.000
_cell.length_c   1.000
_cell.angle_alpha   90.00
_cell.angle_beta   90.00
_cell.angle_gamma   90.00
#
_symmetry.space_group_name_H-M   'P 1'
#
loop_
_entity.id
_entity.type
_entity.pdbx_description
1 polymer ?
#
loop_
_entity_poly.entity_id
_entity_poly.type
_entity_poly.pdbx_seq_one_letter_code
_entity_poly.pdbx_strand_id
1 'polypeptide(L)'
;MNLVISRPYLSRYFLCTQKRLFAQVSNPSSIKEPVVLTENFKNKRTMILNRPHQLNSFTNTMLDIMFPHLKAWEQSDNIDMIILKGRGRAFSSGGDLKFIASSVEDPSNSKDFNYFIDTFYDMIHFIGTMQTPIISFMDGITMGGGCSFSALSHFGVATENTKMAMPETRFGHFCDGGSNFFLSRLNGNLGKYIALCAQTVVAEDVLYEEICSFKFSGLATHFVPSIQLEYLQDSLLWLENPRVDTINNTIEKFAVKPNHIPSSSDLLGENRKIIDECFRFNTIGKILKALEKEGSKFSLQAIDSICQGSPIGVTLTLEQLNKSSRLSLGQCLRMEHQAWQISAYQPDFQEGIMSTMIKKKPPQWSRQSFSQVDLEKDILLKYFQTNMRELVFFSQDRDCYSTKQCREYGLPSEKEVRIAKIHNNLKSDKDVVSWFINKRNNKFGVRQEVEEIVSRI
;
A
#
# COMPACT_ATOMS: atom_id res chain seq x y z
N MET A 1 -4.24 -56.29 -0.31
CA MET A 1 -4.57 -56.03 1.10
C MET A 1 -4.36 -54.53 1.32
N ASN A 2 -5.43 -53.76 1.16
CA ASN A 2 -5.41 -52.29 1.17
C ASN A 2 -5.53 -51.80 2.62
N LEU A 3 -4.60 -50.96 3.07
CA LEU A 3 -4.70 -50.25 4.35
C LEU A 3 -4.82 -48.76 4.07
N VAL A 4 -6.07 -48.31 4.11
CA VAL A 4 -6.50 -46.92 4.23
C VAL A 4 -6.17 -46.46 5.65
N ILE A 5 -5.35 -45.43 5.81
CA ILE A 5 -5.12 -44.77 7.10
C ILE A 5 -5.99 -43.51 7.14
N SER A 6 -7.08 -43.60 7.90
CA SER A 6 -8.02 -42.53 8.21
C SER A 6 -7.44 -41.50 9.19
N ARG A 7 -7.61 -40.21 8.88
CA ARG A 7 -7.33 -39.06 9.76
C ARG A 7 -8.24 -39.06 11.01
N PRO A 8 -7.74 -38.64 12.20
CA PRO A 8 -8.61 -38.17 13.26
C PRO A 8 -8.40 -36.67 13.60
N TYR A 9 -9.52 -35.94 13.53
CA TYR A 9 -9.97 -34.87 14.43
C TYR A 9 -8.93 -34.05 15.23
N LEU A 10 -8.60 -32.84 14.73
CA LEU A 10 -7.95 -31.78 15.53
C LEU A 10 -8.64 -30.39 15.42
N SER A 11 -9.91 -30.32 15.00
CA SER A 11 -10.63 -29.03 14.90
C SER A 11 -11.57 -28.71 16.08
N ARG A 12 -11.60 -29.52 17.15
CA ARG A 12 -12.58 -29.37 18.25
C ARG A 12 -12.03 -28.89 19.59
N TYR A 13 -10.71 -28.81 19.77
CA TYR A 13 -10.13 -28.44 21.07
C TYR A 13 -9.81 -26.95 21.26
N PHE A 14 -9.91 -26.12 20.22
CA PHE A 14 -9.65 -24.67 20.33
C PHE A 14 -10.89 -23.81 20.64
N LEU A 15 -12.09 -24.40 20.70
CA LEU A 15 -13.35 -23.67 20.92
C LEU A 15 -13.89 -23.74 22.35
N CYS A 16 -13.17 -24.34 23.31
CA CYS A 16 -13.72 -24.66 24.63
C CYS A 16 -13.23 -23.79 25.80
N THR A 17 -12.29 -22.87 25.61
CA THR A 17 -11.76 -22.02 26.70
C THR A 17 -12.29 -20.58 26.73
N GLN A 18 -13.10 -20.14 25.77
CA GLN A 18 -13.78 -18.83 25.83
C GLN A 18 -15.27 -18.89 26.19
N LYS A 19 -15.88 -20.06 26.35
CA LYS A 19 -17.33 -20.20 26.62
C LYS A 19 -17.77 -20.18 28.09
N ARG A 20 -16.87 -19.91 29.06
CA ARG A 20 -17.21 -19.97 30.50
C ARG A 20 -17.25 -18.65 31.26
N LEU A 21 -17.22 -17.51 30.58
CA LEU A 21 -17.41 -16.18 31.22
C LEU A 21 -18.64 -15.40 30.74
N PHE A 22 -19.47 -15.97 29.87
CA PHE A 22 -20.74 -15.37 29.44
C PHE A 22 -21.90 -16.33 29.73
N ALA A 23 -22.23 -16.48 31.00
CA ALA A 23 -23.46 -17.12 31.42
C ALA A 23 -24.20 -16.18 32.37
N GLN A 24 -24.72 -15.09 31.80
CA GLN A 24 -25.87 -14.28 32.23
C GLN A 24 -25.72 -12.88 31.63
N VAL A 25 -26.22 -12.65 30.41
CA VAL A 25 -26.85 -11.39 29.95
C VAL A 25 -27.58 -11.70 28.63
N SER A 26 -28.85 -11.32 28.62
CA SER A 26 -29.88 -11.20 27.56
C SER A 26 -29.54 -11.34 26.06
N ASN A 27 -30.45 -12.01 25.35
CA ASN A 27 -30.85 -11.93 23.93
C ASN A 27 -29.75 -12.13 22.84
N PRO A 28 -29.73 -13.25 22.10
CA PRO A 28 -28.67 -13.57 21.13
C PRO A 28 -28.69 -12.76 19.81
N SER A 29 -29.61 -11.82 19.63
CA SER A 29 -29.79 -11.08 18.37
C SER A 29 -29.18 -9.66 18.34
N SER A 30 -28.31 -9.29 19.28
CA SER A 30 -27.74 -7.92 19.34
C SER A 30 -26.22 -7.81 19.57
N ILE A 31 -25.46 -8.92 19.60
CA ILE A 31 -24.00 -8.83 19.69
C ILE A 31 -23.45 -8.55 18.29
N LYS A 32 -23.22 -7.27 17.97
CA LYS A 32 -22.46 -6.89 16.77
C LYS A 32 -21.05 -7.49 16.90
N GLU A 33 -20.62 -8.25 15.90
CA GLU A 33 -19.24 -8.76 15.85
C GLU A 33 -18.24 -7.59 15.95
N PRO A 34 -17.09 -7.77 16.65
CA PRO A 34 -16.06 -6.74 16.72
C PRO A 34 -15.54 -6.38 15.32
N VAL A 35 -15.29 -5.09 15.07
CA VAL A 35 -14.79 -4.59 13.77
C VAL A 35 -13.31 -4.91 13.51
N VAL A 36 -12.57 -5.25 14.56
CA VAL A 36 -11.19 -5.74 14.53
C VAL A 36 -11.11 -6.92 15.50
N LEU A 37 -10.50 -8.02 15.08
CA LEU A 37 -10.23 -9.19 15.93
C LEU A 37 -8.73 -9.30 16.19
N THR A 38 -8.37 -9.86 17.34
CA THR A 38 -7.00 -10.20 17.68
C THR A 38 -6.89 -11.67 18.07
N GLU A 39 -5.88 -12.35 17.56
CA GLU A 39 -5.54 -13.72 17.91
C GLU A 39 -4.11 -13.75 18.47
N ASN A 40 -3.91 -14.55 19.52
CA ASN A 40 -2.64 -14.66 20.22
C ASN A 40 -2.12 -16.09 20.11
N PHE A 41 -0.85 -16.25 19.71
CA PHE A 41 -0.16 -17.52 19.74
C PHE A 41 1.25 -17.32 20.31
N LYS A 42 1.50 -17.78 21.54
CA LYS A 42 2.75 -17.52 22.26
C LYS A 42 3.09 -16.01 22.23
N ASN A 43 4.25 -15.65 21.70
CA ASN A 43 4.78 -14.29 21.48
C ASN A 43 4.44 -13.71 20.09
N LYS A 44 3.50 -14.29 19.35
CA LYS A 44 3.03 -13.79 18.05
C LYS A 44 1.62 -13.25 18.16
N ARG A 45 1.31 -12.22 17.37
CA ARG A 45 -0.01 -11.56 17.36
C ARG A 45 -0.55 -11.55 15.94
N THR A 46 -1.85 -11.77 15.80
CA THR A 46 -2.56 -11.59 14.53
C THR A 46 -3.67 -10.57 14.73
N MET A 47 -3.67 -9.53 13.90
CA MET A 47 -4.73 -8.52 13.82
C MET A 47 -5.55 -8.76 12.55
N ILE A 48 -6.87 -8.82 12.71
CA ILE A 48 -7.80 -9.14 11.62
C ILE A 48 -8.79 -8.00 11.45
N LEU A 49 -8.79 -7.35 10.29
CA LEU A 49 -9.80 -6.37 9.93
C LEU A 49 -11.12 -7.11 9.62
N ASN A 50 -12.18 -6.81 10.38
CA ASN A 50 -13.42 -7.60 10.41
C ASN A 50 -14.65 -6.76 10.03
N ARG A 51 -14.58 -6.06 8.89
CA ARG A 51 -15.73 -5.41 8.22
C ARG A 51 -15.86 -5.92 6.78
N PRO A 52 -16.02 -7.23 6.55
CA PRO A 52 -15.98 -7.83 5.20
C PRO A 52 -17.03 -7.23 4.25
N HIS A 53 -18.20 -6.86 4.77
CA HIS A 53 -19.27 -6.25 3.98
C HIS A 53 -18.95 -4.83 3.50
N GLN A 54 -18.02 -4.14 4.15
CA GLN A 54 -17.51 -2.82 3.76
C GLN A 54 -16.07 -2.89 3.24
N LEU A 55 -15.62 -4.07 2.80
CA LEU A 55 -14.27 -4.28 2.28
C LEU A 55 -13.17 -3.88 3.25
N ASN A 56 -13.42 -4.03 4.55
CA ASN A 56 -12.49 -3.67 5.60
C ASN A 56 -12.04 -2.20 5.51
N SER A 57 -12.93 -1.30 5.08
CA SER A 57 -12.70 0.14 5.22
C SER A 57 -12.60 0.53 6.70
N PHE A 58 -11.65 1.39 7.06
CA PHE A 58 -11.42 1.76 8.47
C PHE A 58 -12.12 3.06 8.86
N THR A 59 -12.58 3.10 10.12
CA THR A 59 -13.24 4.23 10.80
C THR A 59 -12.48 4.57 12.08
N ASN A 60 -12.86 5.65 12.78
CA ASN A 60 -12.32 5.97 14.11
C ASN A 60 -12.37 4.77 15.06
N THR A 61 -13.49 4.04 15.11
CA THR A 61 -13.61 2.84 15.95
C THR A 61 -12.57 1.77 15.64
N MET A 62 -12.19 1.60 14.38
CA MET A 62 -11.11 0.66 14.04
C MET A 62 -9.74 1.21 14.44
N LEU A 63 -9.48 2.49 14.17
CA LEU A 63 -8.23 3.15 14.58
C LEU A 63 -8.02 3.10 16.10
N ASP A 64 -9.09 3.32 16.88
CA ASP A 64 -9.11 3.27 18.35
C ASP A 64 -8.80 1.87 18.90
N ILE A 65 -8.97 0.82 18.09
CA ILE A 65 -8.63 -0.56 18.48
C ILE A 65 -7.22 -0.90 17.97
N MET A 66 -6.97 -0.63 16.68
CA MET A 66 -5.73 -1.02 16.01
C MET A 66 -4.52 -0.31 16.63
N PHE A 67 -4.60 1.01 16.79
CA PHE A 67 -3.43 1.79 17.12
C PHE A 67 -2.92 1.55 18.55
N PRO A 68 -3.78 1.50 19.58
CA PRO A 68 -3.33 1.12 20.93
C PRO A 68 -2.74 -0.30 20.98
N HIS A 69 -3.28 -1.26 20.21
CA HIS A 69 -2.70 -2.60 20.13
C HIS A 69 -1.30 -2.59 19.52
N LEU A 70 -1.10 -1.87 18.40
CA LEU A 70 0.22 -1.73 17.77
C LEU A 70 1.22 -1.07 18.72
N LYS A 71 0.82 -0.01 19.44
CA LYS A 71 1.65 0.64 20.47
C LYS A 71 2.03 -0.33 21.59
N ALA A 72 1.06 -1.05 22.13
CA ALA A 72 1.29 -2.00 23.21
C ALA A 72 2.18 -3.18 22.80
N TRP A 73 2.04 -3.67 21.56
CA TRP A 73 2.85 -4.76 21.05
C TRP A 73 4.29 -4.35 20.78
N GLU A 74 4.52 -3.17 20.18
CA GLU A 74 5.88 -2.63 19.96
C GLU A 74 6.62 -2.34 21.27
N GLN A 75 5.90 -1.96 22.34
CA GLN A 75 6.49 -1.72 23.66
C GLN A 75 6.79 -2.99 24.45
N SER A 76 6.37 -4.16 23.96
CA SER A 76 6.51 -5.41 24.70
C SER A 76 7.69 -6.22 24.17
N ASP A 77 8.68 -6.45 25.03
CA ASP A 77 9.84 -7.31 24.74
C ASP A 77 9.47 -8.79 24.47
N ASN A 78 8.21 -9.16 24.70
CA ASN A 78 7.68 -10.50 24.51
C ASN A 78 6.91 -10.68 23.20
N ILE A 79 6.94 -9.72 22.28
CA ILE A 79 6.28 -9.84 20.98
C ILE A 79 7.33 -9.97 19.88
N ASP A 80 7.30 -11.11 19.20
CA ASP A 80 8.27 -11.44 18.16
C ASP A 80 7.87 -10.91 16.79
N MET A 81 6.57 -10.88 16.50
CA MET A 81 6.02 -10.46 15.21
C MET A 81 4.50 -10.29 15.25
N ILE A 82 4.00 -9.54 14.27
CA ILE A 82 2.58 -9.24 14.07
C ILE A 82 2.18 -9.65 12.66
N ILE A 83 1.06 -10.36 12.51
CA ILE A 83 0.40 -10.62 11.23
C ILE A 83 -0.81 -9.69 11.12
N LEU A 84 -0.94 -8.97 10.02
CA LEU A 84 -2.09 -8.13 9.70
C LEU A 84 -2.82 -8.72 8.48
N LYS A 85 -4.11 -9.01 8.62
CA LYS A 85 -4.93 -9.58 7.54
C LYS A 85 -6.35 -9.03 7.54
N GLY A 86 -7.06 -9.15 6.41
CA GLY A 86 -8.47 -8.83 6.30
C GLY A 86 -9.33 -10.09 6.29
N ARG A 87 -10.56 -10.01 6.81
CA ARG A 87 -11.57 -11.07 6.63
C ARG A 87 -12.35 -10.81 5.33
N GLY A 88 -12.62 -11.87 4.58
CA GLY A 88 -13.44 -11.82 3.37
C GLY A 88 -12.62 -11.43 2.13
N ARG A 89 -13.24 -10.76 1.17
CA ARG A 89 -12.68 -10.51 -0.17
C ARG A 89 -11.71 -9.32 -0.28
N ALA A 90 -11.35 -8.71 0.84
CA ALA A 90 -10.53 -7.51 0.87
C ALA A 90 -9.55 -7.59 2.03
N PHE A 91 -8.31 -7.17 1.80
CA PHE A 91 -7.41 -6.82 2.88
C PHE A 91 -7.94 -5.55 3.56
N SER A 92 -7.95 -4.43 2.84
CA SER A 92 -8.61 -3.17 3.22
C SER A 92 -8.80 -2.28 2.00
N SER A 93 -9.98 -1.66 1.88
CA SER A 93 -10.26 -0.65 0.86
C SER A 93 -9.94 0.79 1.29
N GLY A 94 -9.20 0.99 2.38
CA GLY A 94 -8.81 2.34 2.84
C GLY A 94 -9.78 2.97 3.84
N GLY A 95 -9.75 4.29 3.97
CA GLY A 95 -10.64 5.02 4.88
C GLY A 95 -12.09 4.93 4.43
N ASP A 96 -13.02 4.88 5.38
CA ASP A 96 -14.46 4.88 5.08
C ASP A 96 -14.89 6.27 4.55
N LEU A 97 -14.90 6.42 3.22
CA LEU A 97 -15.22 7.69 2.56
C LEU A 97 -16.60 8.25 2.94
N LYS A 98 -17.58 7.39 3.28
CA LYS A 98 -18.90 7.86 3.72
C LYS A 98 -18.82 8.52 5.09
N PHE A 99 -18.06 7.91 5.99
CA PHE A 99 -17.76 8.51 7.29
C PHE A 99 -17.04 9.86 7.11
N ILE A 100 -15.94 9.88 6.34
CA ILE A 100 -15.16 11.10 6.11
C ILE A 100 -16.02 12.22 5.52
N ALA A 101 -16.82 11.93 4.50
CA ALA A 101 -17.71 12.92 3.90
C ALA A 101 -18.72 13.50 4.91
N SER A 102 -19.38 12.63 5.68
CA SER A 102 -20.35 13.07 6.68
C SER A 102 -19.74 13.92 7.79
N SER A 103 -18.47 13.69 8.14
CA SER A 103 -17.76 14.49 9.14
C SER A 103 -17.30 15.85 8.61
N VAL A 104 -17.14 15.99 7.29
CA VAL A 104 -16.72 17.24 6.63
C VAL A 104 -17.91 18.12 6.25
N GLU A 105 -19.06 17.53 5.90
CA GLU A 105 -20.28 18.27 5.56
C GLU A 105 -20.87 19.06 6.74
N ASP A 106 -20.74 18.52 7.96
CA ASP A 106 -21.22 19.17 9.18
C ASP A 106 -20.04 19.72 10.00
N PRO A 107 -19.87 21.06 10.11
CA PRO A 107 -18.81 21.67 10.89
C PRO A 107 -18.76 21.22 12.36
N SER A 108 -19.88 20.77 12.93
CA SER A 108 -19.93 20.24 14.29
C SER A 108 -19.16 18.92 14.45
N ASN A 109 -18.99 18.18 13.35
CA ASN A 109 -18.24 16.91 13.29
C ASN A 109 -16.76 17.09 12.86
N SER A 110 -16.31 18.33 12.69
CA SER A 110 -14.91 18.62 12.32
C SER A 110 -13.87 18.01 13.26
N LYS A 111 -14.23 17.81 14.54
CA LYS A 111 -13.40 17.10 15.52
C LYS A 111 -13.19 15.63 15.17
N ASP A 112 -14.22 14.94 14.71
CA ASP A 112 -14.13 13.52 14.36
C ASP A 112 -13.29 13.31 13.10
N PHE A 113 -13.41 14.23 12.13
CA PHE A 113 -12.57 14.26 10.93
C PHE A 113 -11.10 14.52 11.28
N ASN A 114 -10.82 15.57 12.07
CA ASN A 114 -9.44 15.89 12.47
C ASN A 114 -8.83 14.74 13.27
N TYR A 115 -9.58 14.16 14.21
CA TYR A 115 -9.13 12.99 14.95
C TYR A 115 -8.83 11.79 14.05
N PHE A 116 -9.68 11.53 13.06
CA PHE A 116 -9.46 10.44 12.09
C PHE A 116 -8.16 10.63 11.32
N ILE A 117 -7.96 11.82 10.76
CA ILE A 117 -6.76 12.14 9.98
C ILE A 117 -5.51 12.11 10.87
N ASP A 118 -5.53 12.77 12.02
CA ASP A 118 -4.39 12.80 12.95
C ASP A 118 -3.98 11.38 13.40
N THR A 119 -4.98 10.58 13.79
CA THR A 119 -4.76 9.21 14.28
C THR A 119 -4.30 8.28 13.17
N PHE A 120 -4.89 8.40 11.97
CA PHE A 120 -4.47 7.60 10.82
C PHE A 120 -3.01 7.91 10.44
N TYR A 121 -2.64 9.19 10.36
CA TYR A 121 -1.28 9.62 10.01
C TYR A 121 -0.23 9.24 11.05
N ASP A 122 -0.55 9.31 12.35
CA ASP A 122 0.32 8.80 13.41
C ASP A 122 0.45 7.27 13.33
N MET A 123 -0.64 6.55 13.07
CA MET A 123 -0.62 5.08 12.97
C MET A 123 0.19 4.57 11.77
N ILE A 124 0.07 5.17 10.58
CA ILE A 124 0.88 4.75 9.42
C ILE A 124 2.35 5.11 9.58
N HIS A 125 2.66 6.26 10.20
CA HIS A 125 4.04 6.59 10.58
C HIS A 125 4.60 5.54 11.54
N PHE A 126 3.81 5.16 12.54
CA PHE A 126 4.17 4.13 13.50
C PHE A 126 4.46 2.80 12.80
N ILE A 127 3.54 2.30 11.96
CA ILE A 127 3.74 1.06 11.18
C ILE A 127 5.05 1.10 10.39
N GLY A 128 5.32 2.21 9.69
CA GLY A 128 6.54 2.38 8.88
C GLY A 128 7.84 2.55 9.68
N THR A 129 7.77 2.69 11.00
CA THR A 129 8.93 2.93 11.88
C THR A 129 9.08 1.92 13.01
N MET A 130 8.13 0.98 13.15
CA MET A 130 8.19 -0.16 14.08
C MET A 130 9.47 -0.99 13.90
N GLN A 131 9.97 -1.53 15.01
CA GLN A 131 11.02 -2.54 15.03
C GLN A 131 10.45 -3.96 15.10
N THR A 132 9.26 -4.12 15.69
CA THR A 132 8.55 -5.40 15.69
C THR A 132 8.12 -5.74 14.26
N PRO A 133 8.54 -6.89 13.70
CA PRO A 133 8.17 -7.28 12.35
C PRO A 133 6.65 -7.38 12.16
N ILE A 134 6.13 -6.67 11.16
CA ILE A 134 4.73 -6.75 10.73
C ILE A 134 4.63 -7.34 9.32
N ILE A 135 3.82 -8.39 9.18
CA ILE A 135 3.57 -9.11 7.94
C ILE A 135 2.12 -8.86 7.53
N SER A 136 1.92 -8.18 6.41
CA SER A 136 0.59 -7.88 5.86
C SER A 136 0.22 -8.90 4.78
N PHE A 137 -0.86 -9.64 4.97
CA PHE A 137 -1.43 -10.54 3.96
C PHE A 137 -2.43 -9.77 3.10
N MET A 138 -2.03 -9.43 1.88
CA MET A 138 -2.76 -8.61 0.92
C MET A 138 -3.77 -9.44 0.10
N ASP A 139 -4.44 -10.40 0.73
CA ASP A 139 -5.41 -11.28 0.04
C ASP A 139 -6.70 -10.53 -0.27
N GLY A 140 -6.85 -10.10 -1.53
CA GLY A 140 -8.00 -9.34 -2.02
C GLY A 140 -7.73 -7.87 -2.31
N ILE A 141 -8.79 -7.06 -2.25
CA ILE A 141 -8.73 -5.61 -2.49
C ILE A 141 -7.84 -4.91 -1.45
N THR A 142 -6.87 -4.14 -1.92
CA THR A 142 -5.92 -3.34 -1.13
C THR A 142 -5.88 -1.93 -1.73
N MET A 143 -6.63 -0.97 -1.19
CA MET A 143 -6.77 0.35 -1.81
C MET A 143 -6.57 1.50 -0.82
N GLY A 144 -6.07 2.63 -1.31
CA GLY A 144 -5.85 3.85 -0.52
C GLY A 144 -5.09 3.58 0.77
N GLY A 145 -5.66 3.94 1.92
CA GLY A 145 -5.05 3.65 3.23
C GLY A 145 -4.76 2.17 3.52
N GLY A 146 -5.42 1.23 2.84
CA GLY A 146 -5.08 -0.20 2.91
C GLY A 146 -3.70 -0.49 2.33
N CYS A 147 -3.34 0.20 1.24
CA CYS A 147 -2.00 0.16 0.66
C CYS A 147 -0.95 0.67 1.64
N SER A 148 -1.28 1.70 2.44
CA SER A 148 -0.38 2.24 3.47
C SER A 148 0.01 1.18 4.49
N PHE A 149 -0.95 0.38 4.96
CA PHE A 149 -0.68 -0.68 5.94
C PHE A 149 0.26 -1.74 5.38
N SER A 150 0.08 -2.15 4.13
CA SER A 150 0.88 -3.21 3.53
C SER A 150 2.23 -2.71 3.02
N ALA A 151 2.27 -1.57 2.32
CA ALA A 151 3.48 -1.01 1.72
C ALA A 151 4.46 -0.48 2.78
N LEU A 152 3.99 -0.06 3.95
CA LEU A 152 4.83 0.35 5.08
C LEU A 152 5.11 -0.78 6.08
N SER A 153 4.60 -1.99 5.83
CA SER A 153 4.92 -3.17 6.64
C SER A 153 6.34 -3.69 6.35
N HIS A 154 6.86 -4.56 7.23
CA HIS A 154 8.14 -5.24 6.99
C HIS A 154 8.03 -6.20 5.80
N PHE A 155 6.87 -6.87 5.68
CA PHE A 155 6.57 -7.78 4.60
C PHE A 155 5.14 -7.53 4.10
N GLY A 156 4.99 -7.23 2.81
CA GLY A 156 3.72 -7.33 2.10
C GLY A 156 3.68 -8.66 1.33
N VAL A 157 2.69 -9.50 1.62
CA VAL A 157 2.50 -10.80 0.93
C VAL A 157 1.28 -10.67 0.03
N ALA A 158 1.51 -10.57 -1.27
CA ALA A 158 0.47 -10.61 -2.29
C ALA A 158 0.04 -12.05 -2.59
N THR A 159 -1.18 -12.18 -3.10
CA THR A 159 -1.75 -13.42 -3.64
C THR A 159 -2.38 -13.10 -4.99
N GLU A 160 -2.78 -14.09 -5.78
CA GLU A 160 -3.54 -13.89 -7.02
C GLU A 160 -4.82 -13.04 -6.87
N ASN A 161 -5.35 -12.88 -5.65
CA ASN A 161 -6.51 -12.04 -5.37
C ASN A 161 -6.17 -10.56 -5.13
N THR A 162 -4.89 -10.22 -4.96
CA THR A 162 -4.45 -8.86 -4.67
C THR A 162 -4.83 -7.92 -5.81
N LYS A 163 -5.58 -6.88 -5.46
CA LYS A 163 -5.92 -5.77 -6.37
C LYS A 163 -5.55 -4.47 -5.68
N MET A 164 -4.38 -3.94 -6.03
CA MET A 164 -3.87 -2.71 -5.45
C MET A 164 -4.26 -1.49 -6.28
N ALA A 165 -4.75 -0.42 -5.66
CA ALA A 165 -4.97 0.84 -6.36
C ALA A 165 -4.88 2.04 -5.41
N MET A 166 -4.55 3.20 -5.98
CA MET A 166 -4.67 4.51 -5.34
C MET A 166 -5.72 5.33 -6.11
N PRO A 167 -7.02 5.15 -5.81
CA PRO A 167 -8.12 5.71 -6.59
C PRO A 167 -8.47 7.16 -6.25
N GLU A 168 -7.69 7.84 -5.40
CA GLU A 168 -8.03 9.13 -4.79
C GLU A 168 -8.36 10.22 -5.81
N THR A 169 -7.61 10.25 -6.92
CA THR A 169 -7.84 11.21 -8.01
C THR A 169 -9.22 11.07 -8.66
N ARG A 170 -9.85 9.89 -8.59
CA ARG A 170 -11.19 9.60 -9.15
C ARG A 170 -12.33 10.19 -8.35
N PHE A 171 -12.11 10.53 -7.08
CA PHE A 171 -13.13 11.13 -6.22
C PHE A 171 -12.72 12.51 -5.71
N GLY A 172 -11.89 13.23 -6.48
CA GLY A 172 -11.58 14.63 -6.18
C GLY A 172 -10.55 14.82 -5.07
N HIS A 173 -9.72 13.80 -4.85
CA HIS A 173 -8.69 13.81 -3.81
C HIS A 173 -7.29 13.59 -4.40
N PHE A 174 -6.27 13.65 -3.56
CA PHE A 174 -4.88 13.36 -3.91
C PHE A 174 -4.46 12.02 -3.31
N CYS A 175 -3.46 11.34 -3.89
CA CYS A 175 -2.94 10.10 -3.29
C CYS A 175 -2.30 10.38 -1.93
N ASP A 176 -2.85 9.77 -0.86
CA ASP A 176 -2.52 10.10 0.52
C ASP A 176 -2.00 8.86 1.29
N GLY A 177 -2.02 8.88 2.63
CA GLY A 177 -1.62 7.74 3.46
C GLY A 177 -0.15 7.30 3.29
N GLY A 178 0.76 8.20 2.98
CA GLY A 178 2.17 7.90 2.72
C GLY A 178 2.41 7.28 1.34
N SER A 179 1.41 7.25 0.48
CA SER A 179 1.57 6.76 -0.90
C SER A 179 2.56 7.58 -1.70
N ASN A 180 2.65 8.89 -1.48
CA ASN A 180 3.67 9.68 -2.16
C ASN A 180 5.09 9.24 -1.78
N PHE A 181 5.28 8.72 -0.57
CA PHE A 181 6.56 8.17 -0.14
C PHE A 181 6.92 6.89 -0.92
N PHE A 182 6.08 5.87 -0.91
CA PHE A 182 6.42 4.61 -1.58
C PHE A 182 6.30 4.70 -3.11
N LEU A 183 5.34 5.45 -3.65
CA LEU A 183 5.17 5.62 -5.11
C LEU A 183 6.32 6.40 -5.76
N SER A 184 6.86 7.42 -5.10
CA SER A 184 8.01 8.17 -5.63
C SER A 184 9.34 7.40 -5.63
N ARG A 185 9.35 6.18 -5.07
CA ARG A 185 10.51 5.29 -4.95
C ARG A 185 10.38 4.03 -5.79
N LEU A 186 9.32 3.93 -6.57
CA LEU A 186 9.13 2.90 -7.58
C LEU A 186 10.17 3.06 -8.70
N ASN A 187 10.52 1.97 -9.37
CA ASN A 187 11.44 2.01 -10.51
C ASN A 187 10.86 2.87 -11.65
N GLY A 188 11.73 3.64 -12.31
CA GLY A 188 11.34 4.52 -13.41
C GLY A 188 10.29 5.56 -13.01
N ASN A 189 9.24 5.70 -13.81
CA ASN A 189 8.11 6.60 -13.57
C ASN A 189 6.80 5.86 -13.25
N LEU A 190 6.89 4.59 -12.87
CA LEU A 190 5.72 3.75 -12.63
C LEU A 190 4.81 4.28 -11.52
N GLY A 191 5.38 4.82 -10.44
CA GLY A 191 4.56 5.40 -9.37
C GLY A 191 3.75 6.63 -9.79
N LYS A 192 4.27 7.43 -10.74
CA LYS A 192 3.49 8.53 -11.34
C LYS A 192 2.33 7.97 -12.18
N TYR A 193 2.59 6.94 -13.00
CA TYR A 193 1.52 6.31 -13.78
C TYR A 193 0.42 5.73 -12.89
N ILE A 194 0.77 4.95 -11.87
CA ILE A 194 -0.20 4.35 -10.93
C ILE A 194 -1.06 5.43 -10.26
N ALA A 195 -0.43 6.49 -9.74
CA ALA A 195 -1.14 7.55 -9.03
C ALA A 195 -2.05 8.38 -9.94
N LEU A 196 -1.52 8.83 -11.10
CA LEU A 196 -2.22 9.77 -11.96
C LEU A 196 -3.33 9.09 -12.78
N CYS A 197 -3.14 7.84 -13.19
CA CYS A 197 -4.16 7.06 -13.88
C CYS A 197 -5.12 6.33 -12.92
N ALA A 198 -4.86 6.37 -11.60
CA ALA A 198 -5.54 5.55 -10.60
C ALA A 198 -5.60 4.06 -11.03
N GLN A 199 -4.48 3.57 -11.54
CA GLN A 199 -4.38 2.24 -12.13
C GLN A 199 -4.56 1.18 -11.04
N THR A 200 -5.37 0.16 -11.34
CA THR A 200 -5.39 -1.06 -10.53
C THR A 200 -4.25 -1.97 -10.96
N VAL A 201 -3.33 -2.24 -10.04
CA VAL A 201 -2.22 -3.18 -10.19
C VAL A 201 -2.67 -4.52 -9.63
N VAL A 202 -2.74 -5.55 -10.48
CA VAL A 202 -3.08 -6.91 -10.02
C VAL A 202 -1.83 -7.62 -9.52
N ALA A 203 -2.00 -8.67 -8.75
CA ALA A 203 -0.91 -9.39 -8.11
C ALA A 203 0.23 -9.84 -9.05
N GLU A 204 -0.10 -10.20 -10.29
CA GLU A 204 0.89 -10.59 -11.30
C GLU A 204 1.66 -9.40 -11.89
N ASP A 205 1.04 -8.22 -11.93
CA ASP A 205 1.75 -6.96 -12.17
C ASP A 205 2.61 -6.61 -10.96
N VAL A 206 2.09 -6.78 -9.74
CA VAL A 206 2.86 -6.64 -8.49
C VAL A 206 4.07 -7.60 -8.47
N LEU A 207 4.01 -8.70 -9.21
CA LEU A 207 5.03 -9.75 -9.29
C LEU A 207 6.13 -9.50 -10.32
N TYR A 208 5.75 -9.11 -11.54
CA TYR A 208 6.71 -8.90 -12.63
C TYR A 208 7.38 -7.54 -12.53
N GLU A 209 6.63 -6.57 -12.02
CA GLU A 209 7.12 -5.24 -11.74
C GLU A 209 7.53 -5.09 -10.29
N GLU A 210 7.64 -6.11 -9.40
CA GLU A 210 7.76 -5.90 -7.92
C GLU A 210 8.54 -4.62 -7.67
N ILE A 211 7.75 -3.59 -7.36
CA ILE A 211 8.14 -2.24 -7.71
C ILE A 211 9.05 -1.76 -6.60
N CYS A 212 10.22 -2.38 -6.48
CA CYS A 212 10.83 -2.67 -5.20
C CYS A 212 12.21 -2.10 -5.14
N SER A 213 12.36 -0.94 -4.50
CA SER A 213 13.44 -0.03 -4.81
C SER A 213 13.72 1.01 -3.74
N PHE A 214 14.13 0.47 -2.59
CA PHE A 214 14.50 1.15 -1.36
C PHE A 214 13.38 1.23 -0.32
N LYS A 215 13.56 0.38 0.70
CA LYS A 215 12.94 0.43 2.02
C LYS A 215 11.44 0.13 2.13
N PHE A 216 10.63 0.60 1.18
CA PHE A 216 9.16 0.42 1.16
C PHE A 216 8.53 0.49 -0.24
N SER A 217 9.30 0.79 -1.28
CA SER A 217 8.92 0.37 -2.62
C SER A 217 9.33 -1.10 -2.64
N GLY A 218 8.45 -2.08 -2.80
CA GLY A 218 7.25 -2.05 -3.63
C GLY A 218 6.01 -2.58 -2.98
N LEU A 219 4.98 -2.63 -3.81
CA LEU A 219 3.61 -2.81 -3.38
C LEU A 219 3.42 -4.12 -2.60
N ALA A 220 4.24 -5.13 -2.91
CA ALA A 220 4.45 -6.31 -2.09
C ALA A 220 5.93 -6.75 -2.15
N THR A 221 6.34 -7.53 -1.15
CA THR A 221 7.68 -8.13 -1.06
C THR A 221 7.71 -9.60 -1.50
N HIS A 222 6.56 -10.27 -1.50
CA HIS A 222 6.44 -11.68 -1.79
C HIS A 222 5.10 -11.94 -2.45
N PHE A 223 5.03 -13.00 -3.25
CA PHE A 223 3.78 -13.55 -3.74
C PHE A 223 3.65 -15.00 -3.34
N VAL A 224 2.56 -15.28 -2.64
CA VAL A 224 2.21 -16.59 -2.10
C VAL A 224 0.81 -16.90 -2.61
N PRO A 225 0.59 -18.04 -3.28
CA PRO A 225 -0.75 -18.41 -3.71
C PRO A 225 -1.72 -18.43 -2.52
N SER A 226 -2.95 -17.93 -2.69
CA SER A 226 -3.91 -17.77 -1.59
C SER A 226 -4.15 -19.07 -0.80
N ILE A 227 -4.16 -20.21 -1.52
CA ILE A 227 -4.29 -21.56 -0.95
C ILE A 227 -3.15 -21.95 0.03
N GLN A 228 -2.01 -21.27 -0.04
CA GLN A 228 -0.86 -21.48 0.84
C GLN A 228 -0.87 -20.56 2.07
N LEU A 229 -1.73 -19.55 2.14
CA LEU A 229 -1.68 -18.54 3.21
C LEU A 229 -1.94 -19.11 4.60
N GLU A 230 -2.86 -20.07 4.76
CA GLU A 230 -3.11 -20.71 6.05
C GLU A 230 -1.87 -21.48 6.53
N TYR A 231 -1.23 -22.24 5.65
CA TYR A 231 0.00 -22.98 5.96
C TYR A 231 1.19 -22.06 6.24
N LEU A 232 1.29 -20.94 5.52
CA LEU A 232 2.27 -19.90 5.78
C LEU A 232 2.03 -19.28 7.16
N GLN A 233 0.79 -18.92 7.48
CA GLN A 233 0.43 -18.34 8.77
C GLN A 233 0.84 -19.29 9.90
N ASP A 234 0.45 -20.56 9.82
CA ASP A 234 0.83 -21.56 10.82
C ASP A 234 2.35 -21.66 10.94
N SER A 235 3.06 -21.73 9.82
CA SER A 235 4.54 -21.81 9.82
C SER A 235 5.19 -20.60 10.50
N LEU A 236 4.67 -19.39 10.28
CA LEU A 236 5.14 -18.17 10.92
C LEU A 236 4.84 -18.16 12.43
N LEU A 237 3.64 -18.59 12.83
CA LEU A 237 3.26 -18.64 14.25
C LEU A 237 4.12 -19.63 15.05
N TRP A 238 4.52 -20.74 14.43
CA TRP A 238 5.36 -21.77 15.05
C TRP A 238 6.86 -21.48 15.04
N LEU A 239 7.34 -20.41 14.39
CA LEU A 239 8.76 -20.03 14.45
C LEU A 239 9.22 -19.75 15.88
N GLU A 240 10.39 -20.24 16.25
CA GLU A 240 11.04 -19.94 17.52
C GLU A 240 12.01 -18.77 17.34
N ASN A 241 11.86 -17.73 18.16
CA ASN A 241 12.69 -16.51 18.14
C ASN A 241 12.93 -15.96 16.72
N PRO A 242 11.86 -15.69 15.94
CA PRO A 242 11.99 -15.31 14.55
C PRO A 242 12.72 -13.97 14.45
N ARG A 243 13.80 -13.96 13.65
CA ARG A 243 14.42 -12.74 13.14
C ARG A 243 13.82 -12.43 11.78
N VAL A 244 14.01 -11.18 11.32
CA VAL A 244 13.52 -10.74 10.01
C VAL A 244 13.98 -11.68 8.87
N ASP A 245 15.24 -12.13 8.87
CA ASP A 245 15.73 -13.12 7.88
C ASP A 245 15.01 -14.47 7.97
N THR A 246 14.72 -14.95 9.17
CA THR A 246 13.99 -16.22 9.38
C THR A 246 12.54 -16.10 8.89
N ILE A 247 11.91 -14.95 9.10
CA ILE A 247 10.56 -14.63 8.59
C ILE A 247 10.59 -14.63 7.07
N ASN A 248 11.52 -13.89 6.45
CA ASN A 248 11.71 -13.87 5.01
C ASN A 248 11.87 -15.28 4.43
N ASN A 249 12.83 -16.05 4.96
CA ASN A 249 13.09 -17.41 4.49
C ASN A 249 11.89 -18.35 4.69
N THR A 250 11.02 -18.06 5.65
CA THR A 250 9.77 -18.82 5.83
C THR A 250 8.76 -18.45 4.76
N ILE A 251 8.56 -17.16 4.47
CA ILE A 251 7.66 -16.71 3.39
C ILE A 251 8.14 -17.26 2.03
N GLU A 252 9.44 -17.19 1.75
CA GLU A 252 10.06 -17.71 0.51
C GLU A 252 9.84 -19.21 0.27
N LYS A 253 9.61 -20.01 1.33
CA LYS A 253 9.25 -21.43 1.16
C LYS A 253 7.89 -21.59 0.49
N PHE A 254 6.93 -20.74 0.84
CA PHE A 254 5.56 -20.75 0.30
C PHE A 254 5.39 -19.88 -0.94
N ALA A 255 6.33 -18.96 -1.20
CA ALA A 255 6.31 -18.14 -2.39
C ALA A 255 6.48 -18.97 -3.67
N VAL A 256 5.93 -18.44 -4.76
CA VAL A 256 6.11 -19.00 -6.11
C VAL A 256 7.60 -19.11 -6.46
N LYS A 257 7.92 -20.10 -7.30
CA LYS A 257 9.31 -20.40 -7.69
C LYS A 257 9.65 -19.73 -9.03
N PRO A 258 10.94 -19.54 -9.35
CA PRO A 258 11.41 -18.89 -10.59
C PRO A 258 10.83 -19.40 -11.92
N ASN A 259 10.28 -20.62 -11.94
CA ASN A 259 9.65 -21.23 -13.11
C ASN A 259 8.14 -20.93 -13.22
N HIS A 260 7.55 -20.19 -12.28
CA HIS A 260 6.19 -19.71 -12.40
C HIS A 260 6.07 -18.77 -13.61
N ILE A 261 5.01 -18.93 -14.39
CA ILE A 261 4.71 -18.11 -15.56
C ILE A 261 3.47 -17.30 -15.23
N PRO A 262 3.61 -15.97 -15.04
CA PRO A 262 2.48 -15.08 -14.78
C PRO A 262 1.52 -15.02 -15.97
N SER A 263 0.25 -14.76 -15.70
CA SER A 263 -0.66 -14.25 -16.74
C SER A 263 -0.17 -12.88 -17.22
N SER A 264 -0.41 -12.58 -18.51
CA SER A 264 0.08 -11.36 -19.17
C SER A 264 -0.05 -10.08 -18.32
N SER A 265 1.03 -9.29 -18.25
CA SER A 265 1.05 -7.97 -17.61
C SER A 265 1.13 -6.85 -18.64
N ASP A 266 0.23 -5.86 -18.50
CA ASP A 266 0.23 -4.65 -19.33
C ASP A 266 1.28 -3.63 -18.89
N LEU A 267 1.95 -3.83 -17.75
CA LEU A 267 2.93 -2.90 -17.20
C LEU A 267 4.35 -3.18 -17.68
N LEU A 268 4.58 -4.23 -18.48
CA LEU A 268 5.88 -4.67 -18.98
C LEU A 268 6.16 -4.24 -20.43
N GLY A 269 7.41 -4.47 -20.86
CA GLY A 269 7.79 -4.40 -22.27
C GLY A 269 7.66 -3.00 -22.85
N GLU A 270 6.94 -2.86 -23.96
CA GLU A 270 6.79 -1.55 -24.63
C GLU A 270 5.95 -0.57 -23.82
N ASN A 271 4.89 -1.02 -23.14
CA ASN A 271 4.08 -0.16 -22.28
C ASN A 271 4.91 0.41 -21.13
N ARG A 272 5.81 -0.40 -20.57
CA ARG A 272 6.76 0.02 -19.53
C ARG A 272 7.67 1.15 -19.98
N LYS A 273 8.22 1.05 -21.20
CA LYS A 273 9.03 2.13 -21.81
C LYS A 273 8.20 3.39 -22.03
N ILE A 274 6.96 3.26 -22.50
CA ILE A 274 6.04 4.39 -22.69
C ILE A 274 5.78 5.10 -21.34
N ILE A 275 5.54 4.34 -20.26
CA ILE A 275 5.38 4.89 -18.91
C ILE A 275 6.62 5.73 -18.55
N ASP A 276 7.81 5.14 -18.65
CA ASP A 276 9.06 5.80 -18.26
C ASP A 276 9.34 7.06 -19.10
N GLU A 277 9.06 7.05 -20.39
CA GLU A 277 9.29 8.19 -21.27
C GLU A 277 8.26 9.31 -21.10
N CYS A 278 6.97 8.96 -20.96
CA CYS A 278 5.89 9.93 -20.94
C CYS A 278 5.64 10.51 -19.55
N PHE A 279 5.84 9.74 -18.48
CA PHE A 279 5.59 10.20 -17.09
C PHE A 279 6.80 10.85 -16.42
N ARG A 280 7.95 10.97 -17.10
CA ARG A 280 9.15 11.62 -16.56
C ARG A 280 9.00 13.10 -16.24
N PHE A 281 8.01 13.78 -16.83
CA PHE A 281 7.83 15.21 -16.67
C PHE A 281 7.25 15.57 -15.29
N ASN A 282 7.43 16.83 -14.90
CA ASN A 282 6.98 17.35 -13.60
C ASN A 282 5.67 18.13 -13.68
N THR A 283 5.04 18.20 -14.87
CA THR A 283 3.79 18.92 -15.08
C THR A 283 2.81 18.07 -15.89
N ILE A 284 1.52 18.12 -15.53
CA ILE A 284 0.48 17.32 -16.20
C ILE A 284 0.41 17.66 -17.68
N GLY A 285 0.47 18.94 -18.03
CA GLY A 285 0.44 19.37 -19.44
C GLY A 285 1.59 18.81 -20.28
N LYS A 286 2.77 18.56 -19.69
CA LYS A 286 3.88 17.92 -20.42
C LYS A 286 3.70 16.40 -20.53
N ILE A 287 3.15 15.76 -19.50
CA ILE A 287 2.83 14.32 -19.52
C ILE A 287 1.77 14.04 -20.61
N LEU A 288 0.67 14.79 -20.61
CA LEU A 288 -0.40 14.65 -21.61
C LEU A 288 0.13 14.84 -23.03
N LYS A 289 0.91 15.90 -23.28
CA LYS A 289 1.54 16.12 -24.61
C LYS A 289 2.49 15.00 -25.03
N ALA A 290 3.20 14.39 -24.08
CA ALA A 290 4.08 13.27 -24.37
C ALA A 290 3.29 12.02 -24.76
N LEU A 291 2.22 11.71 -24.01
CA LEU A 291 1.30 10.61 -24.32
C LEU A 291 0.60 10.82 -25.67
N GLU A 292 0.13 12.03 -25.96
CA GLU A 292 -0.53 12.38 -27.23
C GLU A 292 0.43 12.19 -28.41
N LYS A 293 1.70 12.57 -28.24
CA LYS A 293 2.74 12.41 -29.25
C LYS A 293 3.11 10.95 -29.48
N GLU A 294 3.12 10.13 -28.43
CA GLU A 294 3.40 8.70 -28.52
C GLU A 294 2.26 7.97 -29.27
N GLY A 295 1.00 8.23 -28.90
CA GLY A 295 -0.17 7.91 -29.72
C GLY A 295 -0.58 6.44 -29.82
N SER A 296 0.07 5.52 -29.09
CA SER A 296 -0.38 4.12 -28.99
C SER A 296 -1.74 3.99 -28.27
N LYS A 297 -2.36 2.81 -28.41
CA LYS A 297 -3.58 2.49 -27.65
C LYS A 297 -3.37 2.64 -26.14
N PHE A 298 -2.19 2.26 -25.63
CA PHE A 298 -1.86 2.37 -24.22
C PHE A 298 -1.76 3.82 -23.75
N SER A 299 -1.07 4.70 -24.49
CA SER A 299 -0.95 6.11 -24.10
C SER A 299 -2.27 6.87 -24.18
N LEU A 300 -3.09 6.59 -25.19
CA LEU A 300 -4.45 7.15 -25.29
C LEU A 300 -5.33 6.71 -24.12
N GLN A 301 -5.26 5.43 -23.72
CA GLN A 301 -5.94 4.94 -22.51
C GLN A 301 -5.41 5.58 -21.22
N ALA A 302 -4.12 5.89 -21.15
CA ALA A 302 -3.53 6.61 -20.02
C ALA A 302 -4.03 8.06 -19.96
N ILE A 303 -4.16 8.75 -21.10
CA ILE A 303 -4.78 10.09 -21.18
C ILE A 303 -6.22 10.03 -20.69
N ASP A 304 -7.03 9.11 -21.23
CA ASP A 304 -8.42 8.94 -20.80
C ASP A 304 -8.50 8.71 -19.29
N SER A 305 -7.59 7.89 -18.77
CA SER A 305 -7.51 7.62 -17.33
C SER A 305 -7.18 8.87 -16.54
N ILE A 306 -6.18 9.67 -16.92
CA ILE A 306 -5.88 10.93 -16.24
C ILE A 306 -7.09 11.88 -16.28
N CYS A 307 -7.79 11.93 -17.42
CA CYS A 307 -8.90 12.85 -17.67
C CYS A 307 -10.19 12.54 -16.92
N GLN A 308 -10.45 11.30 -16.46
CA GLN A 308 -11.61 11.07 -15.56
C GLN A 308 -11.30 11.43 -14.09
N GLY A 309 -10.06 11.74 -13.73
CA GLY A 309 -9.71 12.27 -12.40
C GLY A 309 -9.98 13.77 -12.29
N SER A 310 -10.06 14.28 -11.05
CA SER A 310 -10.15 15.72 -10.80
C SER A 310 -8.85 16.40 -11.23
N PRO A 311 -8.89 17.49 -12.03
CA PRO A 311 -7.67 18.21 -12.39
C PRO A 311 -6.90 18.75 -11.19
N ILE A 312 -7.60 19.12 -10.10
CA ILE A 312 -6.98 19.57 -8.85
C ILE A 312 -6.29 18.40 -8.16
N GLY A 313 -6.99 17.27 -7.96
CA GLY A 313 -6.46 16.09 -7.30
C GLY A 313 -5.26 15.47 -8.02
N VAL A 314 -5.35 15.35 -9.35
CA VAL A 314 -4.28 14.84 -10.22
C VAL A 314 -3.05 15.76 -10.17
N THR A 315 -3.24 17.08 -10.30
CA THR A 315 -2.11 18.04 -10.27
C THR A 315 -1.45 18.08 -8.90
N LEU A 316 -2.24 18.07 -7.81
CA LEU A 316 -1.72 18.02 -6.45
C LEU A 316 -0.92 16.74 -6.19
N THR A 317 -1.41 15.60 -6.66
CA THR A 317 -0.72 14.29 -6.57
C THR A 317 0.65 14.35 -7.27
N LEU A 318 0.71 14.87 -8.50
CA LEU A 318 1.99 14.99 -9.21
C LEU A 318 2.98 15.91 -8.46
N GLU A 319 2.51 17.04 -7.93
CA GLU A 319 3.37 17.97 -7.21
C GLU A 319 3.92 17.36 -5.92
N GLN A 320 3.11 16.61 -5.17
CA GLN A 320 3.55 15.86 -4.00
C GLN A 320 4.58 14.78 -4.37
N LEU A 321 4.33 13.99 -5.43
CA LEU A 321 5.27 12.97 -5.91
C LEU A 321 6.63 13.56 -6.32
N ASN A 322 6.62 14.69 -7.03
CA ASN A 322 7.84 15.38 -7.45
C ASN A 322 8.73 15.75 -6.26
N LYS A 323 8.14 16.18 -5.13
CA LYS A 323 8.86 16.51 -3.90
C LYS A 323 9.30 15.26 -3.12
N SER A 324 8.45 14.24 -3.07
CA SER A 324 8.57 13.09 -2.16
C SER A 324 9.80 12.22 -2.35
N SER A 325 10.39 12.20 -3.54
CA SER A 325 11.63 11.46 -3.83
C SER A 325 12.81 11.85 -2.93
N ARG A 326 12.78 13.08 -2.38
CA ARG A 326 13.83 13.64 -1.51
C ARG A 326 13.42 13.74 -0.04
N LEU A 327 12.18 13.41 0.28
CA LEU A 327 11.61 13.57 1.61
C LEU A 327 11.70 12.28 2.42
N SER A 328 11.77 12.45 3.73
CA SER A 328 11.64 11.38 4.70
C SER A 328 10.18 10.86 4.77
N LEU A 329 9.91 9.71 5.41
CA LEU A 329 8.52 9.25 5.56
C LEU A 329 7.71 10.27 6.34
N GLY A 330 8.24 10.72 7.49
CA GLY A 330 7.58 11.73 8.31
C GLY A 330 7.34 13.05 7.56
N GLN A 331 8.27 13.46 6.70
CA GLN A 331 8.11 14.66 5.87
C GLN A 331 7.01 14.51 4.81
N CYS A 332 6.94 13.35 4.13
CA CYS A 332 5.82 13.08 3.20
C CYS A 332 4.47 13.10 3.91
N LEU A 333 4.39 12.44 5.07
CA LEU A 333 3.17 12.35 5.86
C LEU A 333 2.70 13.72 6.36
N ARG A 334 3.62 14.61 6.79
CA ARG A 334 3.29 15.99 7.15
C ARG A 334 2.76 16.80 5.96
N MET A 335 3.39 16.65 4.79
CA MET A 335 2.97 17.33 3.56
C MET A 335 1.55 16.89 3.12
N GLU A 336 1.26 15.61 3.21
CA GLU A 336 -0.07 15.08 2.89
C GLU A 336 -1.12 15.50 3.94
N HIS A 337 -0.78 15.45 5.23
CA HIS A 337 -1.67 15.90 6.30
C HIS A 337 -2.06 17.38 6.13
N GLN A 338 -1.10 18.23 5.80
CA GLN A 338 -1.35 19.62 5.45
C GLN A 338 -2.33 19.73 4.28
N ALA A 339 -2.13 18.94 3.22
CA ALA A 339 -3.03 18.95 2.08
C ALA A 339 -4.47 18.55 2.45
N TRP A 340 -4.65 17.58 3.38
CA TRP A 340 -5.95 17.18 3.92
C TRP A 340 -6.73 18.34 4.55
N GLN A 341 -6.06 19.24 5.28
CA GLN A 341 -6.69 20.41 5.94
C GLN A 341 -7.37 21.36 4.95
N ILE A 342 -6.99 21.30 3.68
CA ILE A 342 -7.52 22.15 2.63
C ILE A 342 -8.43 21.35 1.70
N SER A 343 -7.97 20.18 1.24
CA SER A 343 -8.62 19.40 0.18
C SER A 343 -9.97 18.84 0.61
N ALA A 344 -10.13 18.47 1.88
CA ALA A 344 -11.38 17.93 2.40
C ALA A 344 -12.56 18.90 2.19
N TYR A 345 -12.29 20.20 2.33
CA TYR A 345 -13.30 21.25 2.20
C TYR A 345 -13.43 21.81 0.78
N GLN A 346 -12.82 21.17 -0.23
CA GLN A 346 -12.94 21.60 -1.62
C GLN A 346 -14.14 20.99 -2.33
N PRO A 347 -14.76 21.71 -3.31
CA PRO A 347 -15.92 21.20 -4.04
C PRO A 347 -15.69 19.85 -4.73
N ASP A 348 -14.49 19.63 -5.28
CA ASP A 348 -14.17 18.40 -6.00
C ASP A 348 -14.22 17.16 -5.09
N PHE A 349 -13.84 17.29 -3.81
CA PHE A 349 -13.90 16.17 -2.87
C PHE A 349 -15.35 15.76 -2.59
N GLN A 350 -16.21 16.73 -2.29
CA GLN A 350 -17.64 16.47 -2.05
C GLN A 350 -18.31 15.91 -3.31
N GLU A 351 -18.10 16.53 -4.46
CA GLU A 351 -18.67 16.08 -5.73
C GLU A 351 -18.17 14.67 -6.10
N GLY A 352 -16.87 14.40 -5.94
CA GLY A 352 -16.29 13.11 -6.24
C GLY A 352 -16.86 11.98 -5.39
N ILE A 353 -17.04 12.20 -4.09
CA ILE A 353 -17.68 11.22 -3.20
C ILE A 353 -19.15 11.04 -3.58
N MET A 354 -19.90 12.13 -3.76
CA MET A 354 -21.32 12.09 -4.13
C MET A 354 -21.53 11.33 -5.44
N SER A 355 -20.72 11.61 -6.45
CA SER A 355 -20.86 11.02 -7.78
C SER A 355 -20.36 9.59 -7.85
N THR A 356 -19.26 9.24 -7.17
CA THR A 356 -18.70 7.88 -7.19
C THR A 356 -19.43 6.92 -6.25
N MET A 357 -19.71 7.33 -5.01
CA MET A 357 -20.17 6.44 -3.95
C MET A 357 -21.69 6.40 -3.79
N ILE A 358 -22.38 7.49 -4.14
CA ILE A 358 -23.84 7.62 -3.93
C ILE A 358 -24.59 7.55 -5.27
N LYS A 359 -24.30 8.46 -6.20
CA LYS A 359 -25.04 8.57 -7.48
C LYS A 359 -24.59 7.55 -8.53
N LYS A 360 -23.34 7.06 -8.44
CA LYS A 360 -22.68 6.19 -9.43
C LYS A 360 -22.71 6.78 -10.85
N LYS A 361 -22.32 8.05 -10.98
CA LYS A 361 -22.25 8.80 -12.24
C LYS A 361 -20.91 9.52 -12.38
N PRO A 362 -20.50 9.92 -13.60
CA PRO A 362 -19.30 10.72 -13.78
C PRO A 362 -19.38 12.05 -13.01
N PRO A 363 -18.36 12.39 -12.21
CA PRO A 363 -18.33 13.62 -11.42
C PRO A 363 -18.23 14.88 -12.30
N GLN A 364 -18.76 15.99 -11.79
CA GLN A 364 -18.69 17.30 -12.43
C GLN A 364 -17.67 18.20 -11.71
N TRP A 365 -16.40 18.06 -12.09
CA TRP A 365 -15.29 18.78 -11.45
C TRP A 365 -15.41 20.30 -11.55
N SER A 366 -14.96 21.02 -10.51
CA SER A 366 -14.93 22.49 -10.51
C SER A 366 -14.02 23.06 -11.60
N ARG A 367 -13.00 22.30 -12.00
CA ARG A 367 -12.16 22.58 -13.19
C ARG A 367 -12.36 21.48 -14.21
N GLN A 368 -12.67 21.89 -15.43
CA GLN A 368 -13.03 20.97 -16.54
C GLN A 368 -11.83 20.62 -17.43
N SER A 369 -10.69 21.30 -17.28
CA SER A 369 -9.51 21.04 -18.11
C SER A 369 -8.20 21.31 -17.37
N PHE A 370 -7.19 20.49 -17.67
CA PHE A 370 -5.80 20.68 -17.26
C PHE A 370 -5.12 21.87 -17.97
N SER A 371 -5.68 22.35 -19.08
CA SER A 371 -5.14 23.47 -19.86
C SER A 371 -5.51 24.85 -19.31
N GLN A 372 -6.27 24.91 -18.21
CA GLN A 372 -6.64 26.19 -17.59
C GLN A 372 -5.40 26.90 -17.06
N VAL A 373 -5.28 28.18 -17.40
CA VAL A 373 -4.19 29.06 -16.93
C VAL A 373 -4.18 29.06 -15.40
N ASP A 374 -2.99 28.99 -14.81
CA ASP A 374 -2.70 29.04 -13.37
C ASP A 374 -3.01 27.81 -12.50
N LEU A 375 -3.51 26.67 -13.01
CA LEU A 375 -3.81 25.50 -12.15
C LEU A 375 -2.61 25.07 -11.27
N GLU A 376 -1.42 24.89 -11.85
CA GLU A 376 -0.21 24.50 -11.10
C GLU A 376 0.19 25.58 -10.07
N LYS A 377 0.08 26.85 -10.47
CA LYS A 377 0.40 27.99 -9.61
C LYS A 377 -0.58 28.07 -8.43
N ASP A 378 -1.86 27.85 -8.67
CA ASP A 378 -2.91 27.83 -7.65
C ASP A 378 -2.69 26.68 -6.66
N ILE A 379 -2.31 25.49 -7.14
CA ILE A 379 -1.94 24.36 -6.28
C ILE A 379 -0.75 24.73 -5.39
N LEU A 380 0.31 25.29 -5.97
CA LEU A 380 1.51 25.70 -5.23
C LEU A 380 1.20 26.74 -4.15
N LEU A 381 0.48 27.80 -4.51
CA LEU A 381 0.08 28.86 -3.58
C LEU A 381 -0.78 28.30 -2.45
N LYS A 382 -1.79 27.50 -2.80
CA LYS A 382 -2.79 27.03 -1.84
C LYS A 382 -2.25 25.96 -0.90
N TYR A 383 -1.56 24.95 -1.42
CA TYR A 383 -1.20 23.76 -0.65
C TYR A 383 0.23 23.76 -0.09
N PHE A 384 1.14 24.57 -0.66
CA PHE A 384 2.56 24.53 -0.31
C PHE A 384 3.14 25.85 0.19
N GLN A 385 2.44 26.98 0.02
CA GLN A 385 2.89 28.29 0.49
C GLN A 385 2.03 28.86 1.61
N THR A 386 0.87 28.27 1.88
CA THR A 386 0.05 28.61 3.04
C THR A 386 0.77 28.16 4.32
N ASN A 387 1.12 29.11 5.19
CA ASN A 387 1.60 28.80 6.54
C ASN A 387 0.47 28.17 7.35
N MET A 388 0.39 26.85 7.32
CA MET A 388 -0.48 26.08 8.20
C MET A 388 0.27 25.66 9.45
N ARG A 389 -0.43 25.64 10.58
CA ARG A 389 0.11 25.07 11.81
C ARG A 389 0.49 23.62 11.55
N GLU A 390 1.66 23.22 12.03
CA GLU A 390 2.03 21.81 12.05
C GLU A 390 1.15 21.10 13.09
N LEU A 391 0.29 20.19 12.61
CA LEU A 391 -0.74 19.54 13.42
C LEU A 391 -0.39 18.08 13.76
N VAL A 392 0.49 17.45 12.98
CA VAL A 392 0.89 16.06 13.25
C VAL A 392 2.04 16.01 14.23
N PHE A 393 1.79 15.39 15.38
CA PHE A 393 2.83 14.95 16.28
C PHE A 393 2.91 13.44 16.18
N PHE A 394 3.94 12.93 15.50
CA PHE A 394 4.19 11.50 15.49
C PHE A 394 4.52 11.05 16.91
N SER A 395 3.93 9.94 17.32
CA SER A 395 4.15 9.30 18.62
C SER A 395 5.59 8.81 18.82
N GLN A 396 6.41 8.83 17.77
CA GLN A 396 7.81 8.43 17.79
C GLN A 396 8.66 9.37 16.94
N ASP A 397 9.84 9.73 17.45
CA ASP A 397 10.87 10.48 16.73
C ASP A 397 11.83 9.52 16.01
N ARG A 398 11.27 8.65 15.18
CA ARG A 398 12.00 7.76 14.28
C ARG A 398 11.59 8.11 12.86
N ASP A 399 12.54 8.22 11.95
CA ASP A 399 12.19 8.09 10.54
C ASP A 399 12.53 6.70 10.07
N CYS A 400 11.76 6.23 9.11
CA CYS A 400 11.96 4.98 8.46
C CYS A 400 13.45 4.83 8.11
N TYR A 401 14.18 5.80 7.54
CA TYR A 401 15.61 5.68 7.15
C TYR A 401 16.60 5.17 8.20
N SER A 402 16.32 5.32 9.51
CA SER A 402 17.22 4.92 10.60
C SER A 402 17.18 3.42 10.92
N THR A 403 16.10 2.70 10.60
CA THR A 403 15.95 1.27 10.95
C THR A 403 16.49 0.38 9.82
N LYS A 404 17.48 -0.47 10.08
CA LYS A 404 18.20 -1.25 9.04
C LYS A 404 17.35 -2.33 8.34
N GLN A 405 16.11 -2.55 8.75
CA GLN A 405 15.37 -3.78 8.43
C GLN A 405 14.48 -3.64 7.17
N CYS A 406 14.44 -4.73 6.38
CA CYS A 406 13.50 -5.03 5.29
C CYS A 406 13.80 -4.54 3.87
N ARG A 407 14.88 -3.78 3.66
CA ARG A 407 15.27 -3.24 2.33
C ARG A 407 15.65 -4.29 1.27
N GLU A 408 15.97 -5.52 1.67
CA GLU A 408 16.65 -6.52 0.83
C GLU A 408 15.76 -7.69 0.41
N TYR A 409 14.51 -7.73 0.87
CA TYR A 409 13.63 -8.89 0.67
C TYR A 409 12.67 -8.75 -0.50
N GLY A 410 12.46 -7.55 -1.04
CA GLY A 410 11.79 -7.37 -2.33
C GLY A 410 12.77 -7.50 -3.51
N LEU A 411 12.27 -7.29 -4.72
CA LEU A 411 13.13 -7.21 -5.91
C LEU A 411 14.13 -6.04 -5.85
N PRO A 412 15.20 -6.09 -6.65
CA PRO A 412 16.23 -5.06 -6.69
C PRO A 412 15.75 -3.72 -7.26
N SER A 413 16.34 -2.64 -6.75
CA SER A 413 16.11 -1.31 -7.34
C SER A 413 16.95 -0.99 -8.55
N GLU A 414 16.48 -0.05 -9.37
CA GLU A 414 17.33 0.64 -10.33
C GLU A 414 18.55 1.27 -9.63
N LYS A 415 18.33 1.94 -8.49
CA LYS A 415 19.41 2.46 -7.64
C LYS A 415 20.33 1.34 -7.12
N GLU A 416 19.78 0.23 -6.62
CA GLU A 416 20.60 -0.88 -6.12
C GLU A 416 21.42 -1.52 -7.24
N VAL A 417 20.82 -1.71 -8.42
CA VAL A 417 21.47 -2.24 -9.62
C VAL A 417 22.59 -1.32 -10.09
N ARG A 418 22.35 -0.01 -10.18
CA ARG A 418 23.38 0.98 -10.52
C ARG A 418 24.54 0.95 -9.51
N ILE A 419 24.23 0.94 -8.21
CA ILE A 419 25.24 0.86 -7.13
C ILE A 419 26.02 -0.46 -7.21
N ALA A 420 25.34 -1.58 -7.38
CA ALA A 420 25.97 -2.90 -7.43
C ALA A 420 26.87 -3.06 -8.67
N LYS A 421 26.44 -2.55 -9.84
CA LYS A 421 27.23 -2.55 -11.08
C LYS A 421 28.57 -1.85 -10.88
N ILE A 422 28.56 -0.68 -10.24
CA ILE A 422 29.75 0.12 -9.94
C ILE A 422 30.60 -0.54 -8.84
N HIS A 423 30.03 -0.81 -7.66
CA HIS A 423 30.77 -1.28 -6.50
C HIS A 423 31.36 -2.69 -6.66
N ASN A 424 30.69 -3.58 -7.41
CA ASN A 424 31.17 -4.94 -7.64
C ASN A 424 31.89 -5.10 -8.99
N ASN A 425 32.12 -4.00 -9.73
CA ASN A 425 32.81 -4.00 -11.02
C ASN A 425 32.22 -5.01 -12.03
N LEU A 426 30.88 -5.06 -12.12
CA LEU A 426 30.15 -5.98 -12.99
C LEU A 426 30.22 -5.47 -14.42
N LYS A 427 30.85 -6.23 -15.32
CA LYS A 427 31.28 -5.73 -16.65
C LYS A 427 30.22 -5.89 -17.73
N SER A 428 29.33 -6.87 -17.59
CA SER A 428 28.25 -7.14 -18.54
C SER A 428 26.90 -7.21 -17.85
N ASP A 429 25.83 -7.01 -18.62
CA ASP A 429 24.46 -7.13 -18.15
C ASP A 429 24.18 -8.53 -17.58
N LYS A 430 24.78 -9.56 -18.19
CA LYS A 430 24.74 -10.95 -17.69
C LYS A 430 25.39 -11.10 -16.31
N ASP A 431 26.48 -10.38 -16.04
CA ASP A 431 27.15 -10.41 -14.73
C ASP A 431 26.26 -9.74 -13.67
N VAL A 432 25.62 -8.63 -14.01
CA VAL A 432 24.67 -7.92 -13.14
C VAL A 432 23.51 -8.83 -12.76
N VAL A 433 22.85 -9.43 -13.75
CA VAL A 433 21.73 -10.37 -13.54
C VAL A 433 22.16 -11.55 -12.68
N SER A 434 23.29 -12.19 -13.01
CA SER A 434 23.78 -13.37 -12.26
C SER A 434 24.13 -13.03 -10.81
N TRP A 435 24.70 -11.84 -10.57
CA TRP A 435 25.02 -11.37 -9.22
C TRP A 435 23.76 -11.20 -8.36
N PHE A 436 22.71 -10.58 -8.90
CA PHE A 436 21.46 -10.39 -8.16
C PHE A 436 20.70 -11.69 -7.91
N ILE A 437 20.67 -12.59 -8.89
CA ILE A 437 20.07 -13.93 -8.71
C ILE A 437 20.74 -14.66 -7.54
N ASN A 438 22.07 -14.64 -7.47
CA ASN A 438 22.80 -15.26 -6.37
C ASN A 438 22.55 -14.53 -5.04
N LYS A 439 22.63 -13.19 -5.03
CA LYS A 439 22.41 -12.37 -3.83
C LYS A 439 21.02 -12.54 -3.24
N ARG A 440 20.01 -12.79 -4.07
CA ARG A 440 18.61 -12.97 -3.67
C ARG A 440 18.19 -14.43 -3.58
N ASN A 441 19.15 -15.36 -3.49
CA ASN A 441 18.88 -16.80 -3.35
C ASN A 441 17.90 -17.33 -4.41
N ASN A 442 18.02 -16.85 -5.65
CA ASN A 442 17.14 -17.22 -6.76
C ASN A 442 15.64 -16.95 -6.46
N LYS A 443 15.34 -15.85 -5.75
CA LYS A 443 13.97 -15.35 -5.56
C LYS A 443 13.30 -15.14 -6.92
N PHE A 444 12.01 -15.48 -6.99
CA PHE A 444 11.17 -15.25 -8.16
C PHE A 444 11.17 -13.76 -8.58
N GLY A 445 11.14 -13.48 -9.89
CA GLY A 445 11.10 -12.12 -10.43
C GLY A 445 12.45 -11.40 -10.54
N VAL A 446 13.46 -11.77 -9.73
CA VAL A 446 14.77 -11.06 -9.69
C VAL A 446 15.44 -10.98 -11.04
N ARG A 447 15.41 -12.06 -11.82
CA ARG A 447 16.00 -12.07 -13.16
C ARG A 447 15.33 -11.03 -14.06
N GLN A 448 14.01 -11.10 -14.14
CA GLN A 448 13.20 -10.28 -15.02
C GLN A 448 13.34 -8.81 -14.69
N GLU A 449 13.25 -8.43 -13.42
CA GLU A 449 13.41 -7.05 -12.96
C GLU A 449 14.80 -6.50 -13.26
N VAL A 450 15.86 -7.29 -13.02
CA VAL A 450 17.22 -6.82 -13.28
C VAL A 450 17.50 -6.74 -14.78
N GLU A 451 16.99 -7.68 -15.59
CA GLU A 451 17.08 -7.61 -17.05
C GLU A 451 16.34 -6.37 -17.59
N GLU A 452 15.15 -6.05 -17.06
CA GLU A 452 14.38 -4.85 -17.38
C GLU A 452 15.15 -3.58 -17.04
N ILE A 453 15.62 -3.47 -15.79
CA ILE A 453 16.38 -2.32 -15.31
C ILE A 453 17.61 -2.12 -16.18
N VAL A 454 18.40 -3.17 -16.39
CA VAL A 454 19.67 -3.06 -17.13
C VAL A 454 19.43 -2.67 -18.60
N SER A 455 18.29 -3.04 -19.18
CA SER A 455 17.91 -2.59 -20.52
C SER A 455 17.62 -1.08 -20.64
N ARG A 456 17.36 -0.40 -19.51
CA ARG A 456 17.05 1.03 -19.44
C ARG A 456 18.23 1.93 -19.02
N ILE A 457 19.27 1.40 -18.36
CA ILE A 457 20.24 2.22 -17.58
C ILE A 457 21.65 2.40 -18.12
#